data_AF-A0A949NY38-F1
#
_entry.id   AF-A0A949NY38-F1
#
_cell.length_a   1.000
_cell.length_b   1.000
_cell.length_c   1.000
_cell.angle_alpha   90.00
_cell.angle_beta   90.00
_cell.angle_gamma   90.00
#
_symmetry.space_group_name_H-M   'P 1'
#
loop_
_entity.id
_entity.type
_entity.pdbx_description
1 polymer ?
#
loop_
_entity_poly.entity_id
_entity_poly.type
_entity_poly.pdbx_seq_one_letter_code
_entity_poly.pdbx_strand_id
1 'polypeptide(L)'
;MRNRITGLVSILISVFLIFTLREKNFETQLFPVVALSILIVLSIILVFQKEQKIFEFEKIGTIAKFFALTVVYIMVLPHLGFIISTTCFISTFIIISKYEMKKIVVILYALLVSLILWFVFSYLFGIAIPEVLF
;
A
#
# COMPACT_ATOMS: atom_id res chain seq x y z
N MET A 1 -7.55 -12.14 -21.09
CA MET A 1 -6.31 -11.78 -21.80
C MET A 1 -5.75 -10.43 -21.38
N ARG A 2 -6.57 -9.35 -21.29
CA ARG A 2 -6.14 -8.01 -20.87
C ARG A 2 -5.25 -7.98 -19.61
N ASN A 3 -5.66 -8.67 -18.53
CA ASN A 3 -4.93 -8.67 -17.25
C ASN A 3 -3.54 -9.33 -17.32
N ARG A 4 -3.37 -10.36 -18.17
CA ARG A 4 -2.07 -11.00 -18.39
C ARG A 4 -1.13 -10.09 -19.16
N ILE A 5 -1.66 -9.37 -20.16
CA ILE A 5 -0.89 -8.39 -20.94
C ILE A 5 -0.48 -7.24 -20.02
N THR A 6 -1.38 -6.68 -19.22
CA THR A 6 -1.03 -5.62 -18.25
C THR A 6 0.01 -6.10 -17.23
N GLY A 7 -0.10 -7.34 -16.74
CA GLY A 7 0.89 -7.91 -15.84
C GLY A 7 2.27 -8.06 -16.49
N LEU A 8 2.34 -8.61 -17.71
CA LEU A 8 3.60 -8.75 -18.45
C LEU A 8 4.25 -7.39 -18.78
N VAL A 9 3.46 -6.42 -19.25
CA VAL A 9 3.93 -5.07 -19.53
C VAL A 9 4.45 -4.39 -18.26
N SER A 10 3.72 -4.55 -17.14
CA SER A 10 4.12 -4.03 -15.84
C SER A 10 5.46 -4.61 -15.37
N ILE A 11 5.67 -5.93 -15.51
CA ILE A 11 6.95 -6.58 -15.20
C ILE A 11 8.08 -5.99 -16.06
N LEU A 12 7.88 -5.88 -17.37
CA LEU A 12 8.90 -5.35 -18.29
C LEU A 12 9.29 -3.92 -17.94
N ILE A 13 8.31 -3.06 -17.66
CA ILE A 13 8.54 -1.67 -17.25
C ILE A 13 9.29 -1.63 -15.92
N SER A 14 8.87 -2.42 -14.93
CA SER A 14 9.54 -2.42 -13.63
C SER A 14 10.99 -2.89 -13.71
N VAL A 15 11.29 -3.93 -14.49
CA VAL A 15 12.68 -4.40 -14.70
C VAL A 15 13.51 -3.34 -15.42
N PHE A 16 12.96 -2.69 -16.44
CA PHE A 16 13.62 -1.60 -17.15
C PHE A 16 13.94 -0.41 -16.23
N LEU A 17 12.99 -0.03 -15.37
CA LEU A 17 13.19 1.06 -14.40
C LEU A 17 14.25 0.70 -13.35
N ILE A 18 14.27 -0.54 -12.84
CA ILE A 18 15.35 -1.01 -11.96
C ILE A 18 16.71 -0.92 -12.65
N PHE A 19 16.78 -1.30 -13.93
CA PHE A 19 18.03 -1.21 -14.70
C PHE A 19 18.50 0.24 -14.86
N THR A 20 17.56 1.17 -15.08
CA THR A 20 17.84 2.62 -15.19
C THR A 20 18.34 3.22 -13.87
N LEU A 21 17.95 2.65 -12.73
CA LEU A 21 18.36 3.12 -11.40
C LEU A 21 19.77 2.69 -10.99
N ARG A 22 20.40 1.74 -11.70
CA ARG A 22 21.70 1.13 -11.33
C ARG A 22 22.85 2.13 -11.19
N GLU A 23 22.80 3.24 -11.91
CA GLU A 23 23.84 4.28 -11.88
C GLU A 23 23.62 5.34 -10.78
N LYS A 24 22.55 5.21 -9.98
CA LYS A 24 22.23 6.16 -8.91
C LYS A 24 22.83 5.72 -7.57
N ASN A 25 23.04 6.69 -6.69
CA ASN A 25 23.51 6.45 -5.32
C ASN A 25 22.60 5.47 -4.58
N PHE A 26 23.20 4.63 -3.73
CA PHE A 26 22.51 3.54 -3.03
C PHE A 26 21.28 4.00 -2.23
N GLU A 27 21.40 5.11 -1.52
CA GLU A 27 20.31 5.68 -0.70
C GLU A 27 19.11 6.12 -1.56
N THR A 28 19.37 6.67 -2.75
CA THR A 28 18.31 7.16 -3.65
C THR A 28 17.61 6.02 -4.41
N GLN A 29 18.31 4.91 -4.66
CA GLN A 29 17.75 3.76 -5.39
C GLN A 29 17.00 2.78 -4.48
N LEU A 30 17.25 2.75 -3.17
CA LEU A 30 16.65 1.78 -2.24
C LEU A 30 15.12 1.77 -2.30
N PHE A 31 14.49 2.93 -2.12
CA PHE A 31 13.03 3.03 -2.12
C PHE A 31 12.41 2.64 -3.48
N PRO A 32 12.83 3.21 -4.62
CA PRO A 32 12.32 2.81 -5.92
C PRO A 32 12.52 1.33 -6.23
N VAL A 33 13.69 0.75 -5.91
CA VAL A 33 13.98 -0.66 -6.17
C VAL A 33 13.08 -1.57 -5.35
N VAL A 34 12.87 -1.29 -4.06
CA VAL A 34 11.94 -2.08 -3.22
C VAL A 34 10.52 -1.98 -3.74
N ALA A 35 10.05 -0.78 -4.07
CA ALA A 35 8.72 -0.56 -4.62
C ALA A 35 8.50 -1.32 -5.94
N LEU A 36 9.46 -1.22 -6.87
CA LEU A 36 9.42 -1.92 -8.16
C LEU A 36 9.50 -3.45 -7.98
N SER A 37 10.26 -3.93 -7.00
CA SER A 37 10.33 -5.36 -6.68
C SER A 37 8.98 -5.90 -6.20
N ILE A 38 8.31 -5.18 -5.29
CA ILE A 38 6.94 -5.52 -4.85
C ILE A 38 5.98 -5.51 -6.05
N LEU A 39 6.12 -4.52 -6.93
CA LEU A 39 5.28 -4.37 -8.12
C LEU A 39 5.48 -5.52 -9.11
N ILE A 40 6.71 -6.02 -9.27
CA ILE A 40 7.00 -7.24 -10.04
C ILE A 40 6.30 -8.45 -9.44
N VAL A 41 6.39 -8.65 -8.11
CA VAL A 41 5.72 -9.78 -7.44
C VAL A 41 4.20 -9.72 -7.64
N LEU A 42 3.59 -8.54 -7.45
CA LEU A 42 2.15 -8.34 -7.69
C LEU A 42 1.77 -8.59 -9.15
N SER A 43 2.62 -8.17 -10.09
CA SER A 43 2.40 -8.38 -11.52
C SER A 43 2.52 -9.85 -11.92
N ILE A 44 3.45 -10.60 -11.31
CA ILE A 44 3.55 -12.06 -11.48
C ILE A 44 2.26 -12.73 -11.02
N ILE A 45 1.77 -12.39 -9.83
CA ILE A 45 0.48 -12.89 -9.31
C ILE A 45 -0.63 -12.59 -10.33
N LEU A 46 -0.68 -11.37 -10.88
CA LEU A 46 -1.67 -10.95 -11.87
C LEU A 46 -1.61 -11.76 -13.18
N VAL A 47 -0.42 -12.16 -13.64
CA VAL A 47 -0.23 -12.99 -14.83
C VAL A 47 -0.74 -14.42 -14.61
N PHE A 48 -0.47 -14.99 -13.44
CA PHE A 48 -0.85 -16.38 -13.11
C PHE A 48 -2.27 -16.53 -12.58
N GLN A 49 -2.93 -15.43 -12.19
CA GLN A 49 -4.30 -15.48 -11.69
C GLN A 49 -5.25 -15.94 -12.81
N LYS A 50 -5.81 -17.14 -12.63
CA LYS A 50 -6.41 -17.89 -13.74
C LYS A 50 -7.73 -17.29 -14.22
N GLU A 51 -8.56 -16.81 -13.31
CA GLU A 51 -9.74 -15.98 -13.57
C GLU A 51 -10.03 -15.15 -12.31
N GLN A 52 -10.13 -13.82 -12.44
CA GLN A 52 -10.83 -13.02 -11.45
C GLN A 52 -12.25 -12.81 -11.99
N LYS A 53 -13.25 -12.97 -11.11
CA LYS A 53 -14.53 -12.27 -11.28
C LYS A 53 -14.18 -10.85 -11.68
N ILE A 54 -14.75 -10.35 -12.77
CA ILE A 54 -14.64 -8.95 -13.12
C ILE A 54 -15.04 -8.22 -11.84
N PHE A 55 -14.08 -7.57 -11.18
CA PHE A 55 -14.39 -6.66 -10.09
C PHE A 55 -15.27 -5.63 -10.78
N GLU A 56 -16.59 -5.76 -10.63
CA GLU A 56 -17.51 -4.71 -11.01
C GLU A 56 -16.96 -3.48 -10.31
N PHE A 57 -16.59 -2.46 -11.10
CA PHE A 57 -16.13 -1.21 -10.55
C PHE A 57 -17.12 -0.84 -9.47
N GLU A 58 -16.65 -0.85 -8.22
CA GLU A 58 -17.49 -0.49 -7.11
C GLU A 58 -18.11 0.86 -7.46
N LYS A 59 -19.42 0.99 -7.18
CA LYS A 59 -20.19 2.20 -7.47
C LYS A 59 -19.33 3.42 -7.15
N ILE A 60 -19.34 4.44 -8.01
CA ILE A 60 -18.49 5.64 -7.86
C ILE A 60 -18.56 6.25 -6.45
N GLY A 61 -19.69 6.06 -5.74
CA GLY A 61 -19.85 6.42 -4.34
C GLY A 61 -18.93 5.67 -3.35
N THR A 62 -18.58 4.42 -3.57
CA THR A 62 -17.60 3.68 -2.74
C THR A 62 -16.18 4.21 -2.97
N ILE A 63 -15.83 4.48 -4.23
CA ILE A 63 -14.55 5.13 -4.57
C ILE A 63 -14.46 6.50 -3.87
N ALA A 64 -15.52 7.30 -3.93
CA ALA A 64 -15.59 8.59 -3.25
C ALA A 64 -15.44 8.47 -1.73
N LYS A 65 -16.00 7.42 -1.10
CA LYS A 65 -15.83 7.15 0.34
C LYS A 65 -14.38 6.84 0.69
N PHE A 66 -13.72 5.99 -0.08
CA PHE A 66 -12.30 5.69 0.17
C PHE A 66 -11.42 6.92 -0.04
N PHE A 67 -11.70 7.71 -1.08
CA PHE A 67 -11.00 8.97 -1.30
C PHE A 67 -11.19 9.94 -0.13
N ALA A 68 -12.42 10.14 0.34
CA ALA A 68 -12.70 10.97 1.50
C ALA A 68 -12.00 10.46 2.77
N LEU A 69 -11.98 9.14 2.98
CA LEU A 69 -11.25 8.53 4.10
C LEU A 69 -9.75 8.82 4.03
N THR A 70 -9.14 8.74 2.84
CA THR A 70 -7.73 9.08 2.63
C THR A 70 -7.45 10.55 2.91
N VAL A 71 -8.33 11.47 2.47
CA VAL A 71 -8.19 12.91 2.78
C VAL A 71 -8.22 13.14 4.29
N VAL A 72 -9.19 12.54 5.00
CA VAL A 72 -9.27 12.63 6.47
C VAL A 72 -8.01 12.07 7.13
N TYR A 73 -7.50 10.93 6.67
CA TYR A 73 -6.26 10.34 7.18
C TYR A 73 -5.08 11.32 7.05
N ILE A 74 -4.89 11.93 5.88
CA ILE A 74 -3.80 12.89 5.64
C ILE A 74 -3.92 14.10 6.58
N MET A 75 -5.13 14.61 6.81
CA MET A 75 -5.34 15.75 7.71
C MET A 75 -5.09 15.40 9.18
N VAL A 76 -5.39 14.16 9.58
CA VAL A 76 -5.25 13.70 10.97
C VAL A 76 -3.83 13.23 11.29
N LEU A 77 -3.09 12.77 10.29
CA LEU A 77 -1.71 12.28 10.39
C LEU A 77 -0.77 13.18 11.21
N PRO A 78 -0.67 14.51 10.97
CA PRO A 78 0.22 15.38 11.76
C PRO A 78 -0.25 15.59 13.21
N HIS A 79 -1.50 15.28 13.54
CA HIS A 79 -2.07 15.54 14.86
C HIS A 79 -2.10 14.31 15.78
N LEU A 80 -2.28 13.10 15.23
CA LEU A 80 -2.32 11.87 16.02
C LEU A 80 -1.03 11.05 15.92
N GLY A 81 -0.15 11.39 14.99
CA GLY A 81 1.04 10.60 14.67
C GLY A 81 0.72 9.38 13.82
N PHE A 82 1.74 8.83 13.19
CA PHE A 82 1.61 7.80 12.16
C PHE A 82 0.98 6.50 12.65
N ILE A 83 1.41 5.97 13.80
CA ILE A 83 0.95 4.65 14.25
C ILE A 83 -0.56 4.65 14.50
N ILE A 84 -1.04 5.66 15.23
CA ILE A 84 -2.45 5.78 15.62
C ILE A 84 -3.32 6.10 14.40
N SER A 85 -2.92 7.09 13.60
CA SER A 85 -3.67 7.49 12.39
C SER A 85 -3.77 6.36 11.38
N THR A 86 -2.67 5.63 11.13
CA THR A 86 -2.63 4.50 10.18
C THR A 86 -3.44 3.31 10.69
N THR A 87 -3.38 3.01 12.00
CA THR A 87 -4.20 1.95 12.62
C THR A 87 -5.69 2.26 12.48
N CYS A 88 -6.08 3.50 12.75
CA CYS A 88 -7.46 3.95 12.60
C CYS A 88 -7.91 3.86 11.14
N PHE A 89 -7.09 4.38 10.21
CA PHE A 89 -7.35 4.34 8.77
C PHE A 89 -7.56 2.91 8.27
N ILE A 90 -6.63 1.99 8.55
CA ILE A 90 -6.72 0.58 8.10
C ILE A 90 -7.95 -0.10 8.71
N SER A 91 -8.24 0.16 10.00
CA SER A 91 -9.41 -0.40 10.67
C SER A 91 -10.71 0.06 10.01
N THR A 92 -10.86 1.37 9.79
CA THR A 92 -12.03 1.94 9.12
C THR A 92 -12.14 1.47 7.68
N PHE A 93 -11.03 1.34 6.96
CA PHE A 93 -11.00 0.82 5.60
C PHE A 93 -11.54 -0.62 5.53
N ILE A 94 -11.08 -1.50 6.42
CA ILE A 94 -11.54 -2.90 6.50
C ILE A 94 -13.03 -2.98 6.84
N ILE A 95 -13.50 -2.15 7.78
CA ILE A 95 -14.91 -2.09 8.18
C ILE A 95 -15.79 -1.61 7.02
N ILE A 96 -15.40 -0.55 6.31
CA ILE A 96 -16.14 -0.03 5.14
C ILE A 96 -16.16 -1.05 3.99
N SER A 97 -15.07 -1.80 3.82
CA SER A 97 -14.93 -2.85 2.81
C SER A 97 -15.78 -4.10 3.11
N LYS A 98 -16.50 -4.13 4.24
CA LYS A 98 -17.37 -5.24 4.66
C LYS A 98 -16.68 -6.60 4.73
N TYR A 99 -15.38 -6.64 5.03
CA TYR A 99 -14.71 -7.91 5.31
C TYR A 99 -15.28 -8.52 6.60
N GLU A 100 -15.69 -9.79 6.54
CA GLU A 100 -16.20 -10.52 7.70
C GLU A 100 -15.05 -10.92 8.63
N MET A 101 -14.57 -9.97 9.43
CA MET A 101 -13.57 -10.19 10.47
C MET A 101 -14.09 -9.69 11.82
N LYS A 102 -13.73 -10.38 12.90
CA LYS A 102 -14.03 -9.92 14.27
C LYS A 102 -13.34 -8.57 14.50
N LYS A 103 -14.06 -7.60 15.09
CA LYS A 103 -13.55 -6.22 15.32
C LYS A 103 -12.18 -6.19 16.02
N ILE A 104 -11.98 -7.06 17.01
CA ILE A 104 -10.69 -7.20 17.72
C ILE A 104 -9.56 -7.65 16.79
N VAL A 105 -9.83 -8.58 15.87
CA VAL A 105 -8.83 -9.07 14.90
C VAL A 105 -8.47 -7.96 13.90
N VAL A 106 -9.45 -7.15 13.49
CA VAL A 106 -9.21 -6.00 12.60
C VAL A 106 -8.27 -4.99 13.25
N ILE A 107 -8.51 -4.63 14.51
CA ILE A 107 -7.66 -3.67 15.23
C ILE A 107 -6.24 -4.22 15.43
N LEU A 108 -6.13 -5.49 15.84
CA LEU A 108 -4.83 -6.13 16.06
C LEU A 108 -4.02 -6.20 14.75
N TYR A 109 -4.69 -6.56 13.65
CA TYR A 109 -4.10 -6.60 12.31
C TYR A 109 -3.68 -5.21 11.84
N ALA A 110 -4.54 -4.21 11.98
CA ALA A 110 -4.25 -2.83 11.61
C ALA A 110 -3.05 -2.28 12.39
N LEU A 111 -2.97 -2.58 13.69
CA LEU A 111 -1.84 -2.19 14.53
C LEU A 111 -0.54 -2.87 14.08
N LEU A 112 -0.59 -4.18 13.82
CA LEU A 112 0.56 -4.95 13.34
C LEU A 112 1.09 -4.38 12.01
N VAL A 113 0.21 -4.14 11.05
CA VAL A 113 0.57 -3.56 9.74
C VAL A 113 1.14 -2.16 9.93
N SER A 114 0.52 -1.33 10.77
CA SER A 114 0.99 0.02 11.09
C SER A 114 2.42 0.01 11.68
N LEU A 115 2.71 -0.90 12.61
CA LEU A 115 4.05 -1.05 13.19
C LEU A 115 5.09 -1.52 12.16
N ILE A 116 4.73 -2.48 11.30
CA ILE A 116 5.62 -2.94 10.22
C ILE A 116 5.92 -1.78 9.25
N LEU A 117 4.90 -1.01 8.87
CA LEU A 117 5.09 0.15 8.00
C LEU A 117 5.95 1.22 8.67
N TRP A 118 5.73 1.51 9.95
CA TRP A 118 6.58 2.44 10.71
C TRP A 118 8.03 1.97 10.71
N PHE A 119 8.28 0.69 11.00
CA PHE A 119 9.63 0.13 10.98
C PHE A 119 10.28 0.25 9.59
N VAL A 120 9.55 -0.09 8.53
CA VAL A 120 10.05 0.02 7.15
C VAL A 120 10.33 1.48 6.78
N PHE A 121 9.42 2.41 7.07
CA PHE A 121 9.61 3.81 6.68
C PHE A 121 10.66 4.54 7.53
N SER A 122 10.66 4.33 8.84
CA SER A 122 11.59 4.99 9.77
C SER A 122 12.98 4.37 9.67
N TYR A 123 13.09 3.04 9.83
CA TYR A 123 14.39 2.38 9.95
C TYR A 123 15.01 2.01 8.60
N LEU A 124 14.21 1.50 7.65
CA LEU A 124 14.72 1.03 6.36
C LEU A 124 14.89 2.18 5.35
N PHE A 125 13.97 3.14 5.36
CA PHE A 125 13.97 4.26 4.41
C PHE A 125 14.44 5.59 5.00
N GLY A 126 14.62 5.69 6.32
CA GLY A 126 15.11 6.93 6.96
C GLY A 126 14.16 8.12 6.78
N ILE A 127 12.86 7.87 6.56
CA ILE A 127 11.87 8.92 6.34
C ILE A 127 11.45 9.50 7.69
N ALA A 128 11.44 10.83 7.81
CA ALA A 128 10.91 11.51 8.98
C ALA A 128 9.37 11.37 9.00
N ILE A 129 8.87 10.62 9.97
CA ILE A 129 7.44 10.35 10.14
C ILE A 129 6.90 11.27 11.24
N PRO A 130 5.68 11.83 11.12
CA PRO A 130 5.07 12.59 12.19
C PRO A 130 4.80 11.68 13.40
N GLU A 131 5.56 11.93 14.46
CA GLU A 131 5.54 11.22 15.74
C GLU A 131 4.96 12.17 16.80
N VAL A 132 3.68 11.97 17.14
CA VAL A 132 3.03 12.69 18.25
C VAL A 132 3.12 11.88 19.56
N LEU A 133 3.32 10.56 19.43
CA LEU A 133 3.57 9.63 20.53
C LEU A 133 4.76 8.73 20.14
N PHE A 134 5.92 9.15 20.65
CA PHE A 134 7.29 8.64 20.47
C PHE A 134 7.89 8.85 19.10
#